data_AF-A0A6B3I8R8-F1
#
_entry.id   AF-A0A6B3I8R8-F1
#
_cell.length_a   1.000
_cell.length_b   1.000
_cell.length_c   1.000
_cell.angle_alpha   90.00
_cell.angle_beta   90.00
_cell.angle_gamma   90.00
#
_symmetry.space_group_name_H-M   'P 1'
#
loop_
_entity.id
_entity.type
_entity.pdbx_description
1 polymer ?
#
loop_
_entity_poly.entity_id
_entity_poly.type
_entity_poly.pdbx_seq_one_letter_code
_entity_poly.pdbx_strand_id
1 'polypeptide(L)'
;MPPWVRLRWGPAPRTLAALALVLLVAVGLAGFHFWSVRPQAVSAPETVEAGASKVVEDPLRPGGASPAPRPAAGVPPSSSPSPGAAGRIVVDVSGKVHRPGVQSLPAGSRVADALRAAGGVRAGTDVTGLNRARVLM
;
A
#
# COMPACT_ATOMS: atom_id res chain seq x y z
N MET A 1 38.76 38.12 -26.33
CA MET A 1 37.94 38.05 -25.09
C MET A 1 38.79 38.53 -23.93
N PRO A 2 38.49 39.69 -23.31
CA PRO A 2 39.40 40.31 -22.36
C PRO A 2 39.55 39.51 -21.05
N PRO A 3 40.75 39.45 -20.45
CA PRO A 3 41.04 38.61 -19.28
C PRO A 3 40.42 39.11 -17.97
N TRP A 4 39.92 40.36 -17.95
CA TRP A 4 39.34 40.98 -16.74
C TRP A 4 37.91 40.53 -16.42
N VAL A 5 37.24 39.80 -17.33
CA VAL A 5 35.91 39.23 -17.08
C VAL A 5 36.00 37.94 -16.23
N ARG A 6 37.17 37.29 -16.15
CA ARG A 6 37.34 36.01 -15.45
C ARG A 6 37.69 36.11 -13.96
N LEU A 7 37.90 37.30 -13.40
CA LEU A 7 38.53 37.44 -12.07
C LEU A 7 37.76 38.25 -11.03
N ARG A 8 36.43 38.40 -11.17
CA ARG A 8 35.58 38.96 -10.10
C ARG A 8 34.44 38.04 -9.64
N TRP A 9 34.45 36.79 -10.07
CA TRP A 9 33.47 35.75 -9.68
C TRP A 9 34.19 34.54 -9.07
N GLY A 10 35.25 34.77 -8.31
CA GLY A 10 35.86 33.74 -7.49
C GLY A 10 35.29 33.85 -6.08
N PRO A 11 34.25 33.08 -5.70
CA PRO A 11 33.98 32.87 -4.28
C PRO A 11 35.32 32.52 -3.62
N ALA A 12 35.71 33.24 -2.57
CA ALA A 12 36.96 32.98 -1.85
C ALA A 12 37.07 31.46 -1.61
N PRO A 13 38.25 30.83 -1.70
CA PRO A 13 38.38 29.37 -1.57
C PRO A 13 37.72 28.82 -0.29
N ARG A 14 37.64 29.66 0.75
CA ARG A 14 36.88 29.42 1.99
C ARG A 14 35.37 29.27 1.79
N THR A 15 34.76 30.11 0.96
CA THR A 15 33.32 30.02 0.64
C THR A 15 32.99 28.81 -0.23
N LEU A 16 33.87 28.44 -1.17
CA LEU A 16 33.72 27.18 -1.91
C LEU A 16 33.85 25.96 -0.99
N ALA A 17 34.82 25.98 -0.07
CA ALA A 17 34.98 24.93 0.94
C ALA A 17 33.75 24.84 1.86
N ALA A 18 33.20 25.97 2.30
CA ALA A 18 31.99 26.01 3.12
C ALA A 18 30.77 25.46 2.37
N LEU A 19 30.56 25.84 1.11
CA LEU A 19 29.47 25.31 0.28
C LEU A 19 29.61 23.80 0.03
N ALA A 20 30.83 23.33 -0.26
CA ALA A 20 31.11 21.92 -0.44
C ALA A 20 30.83 21.13 0.85
N LEU A 21 31.21 21.67 2.01
CA LEU A 21 30.91 21.05 3.30
C LEU A 21 29.40 20.98 3.57
N VAL A 22 28.67 22.07 3.34
CA VAL A 22 27.21 22.10 3.48
C VAL A 22 26.54 21.09 2.56
N LEU A 23 27.00 21.00 1.30
CA LEU A 23 26.48 20.03 0.34
C LEU A 23 26.75 18.59 0.80
N LEU A 24 27.96 18.29 1.27
CA LEU A 24 28.30 16.97 1.80
C LEU A 24 27.44 16.59 3.01
N VAL A 25 27.20 17.53 3.94
CA VAL A 25 26.32 17.32 5.09
C VAL A 25 24.89 17.06 4.62
N ALA A 26 24.37 17.85 3.68
CA ALA A 26 23.02 17.65 3.14
C ALA A 26 22.85 16.30 2.44
N VAL A 27 23.83 15.88 1.62
CA VAL A 27 23.83 14.57 0.95
C VAL A 27 23.93 13.43 1.97
N GLY A 28 24.78 13.59 2.99
CA GLY A 28 24.91 12.61 4.08
C GLY A 28 23.60 12.46 4.86
N LEU A 29 22.95 13.56 5.21
CA LEU A 29 21.64 13.57 5.88
C LEU A 29 20.56 12.95 5.00
N ALA A 30 20.53 13.26 3.70
CA ALA A 30 19.57 12.69 2.76
C ALA A 30 19.78 11.18 2.58
N GLY A 31 21.02 10.74 2.43
CA GLY A 31 21.38 9.32 2.35
C GLY A 31 21.04 8.58 3.65
N PHE A 32 21.34 9.18 4.80
CA PHE A 32 20.97 8.65 6.11
C PHE A 32 19.45 8.54 6.25
N HIS A 33 18.70 9.61 5.98
CA HIS A 33 17.23 9.58 5.99
C HIS A 33 16.67 8.52 5.04
N PHE A 34 17.24 8.36 3.86
CA PHE A 34 16.81 7.36 2.90
C PHE A 34 17.09 5.93 3.38
N TRP A 35 18.23 5.70 4.06
CA TRP A 35 18.59 4.40 4.62
C TRP A 35 17.85 4.07 5.91
N SER A 36 17.58 5.06 6.76
CA SER A 36 16.82 4.88 8.01
C SER A 36 15.34 4.60 7.76
N VAL A 37 14.84 4.85 6.54
CA VAL A 37 13.47 4.52 6.11
C VAL A 37 13.48 3.28 5.21
N ARG A 38 14.36 2.30 5.46
CA ARG A 38 14.22 0.98 4.84
C ARG A 38 12.94 0.33 5.38
N PRO A 39 11.91 0.11 4.55
CA PRO A 39 10.70 -0.58 4.95
C PRO A 39 11.12 -2.01 5.26
N GLN A 40 11.00 -2.40 6.52
CA GLN A 40 11.29 -3.77 6.96
C GLN A 40 10.29 -4.68 6.23
N ALA A 41 10.76 -5.41 5.21
CA ALA A 41 9.92 -6.36 4.50
C ALA A 41 9.60 -7.50 5.47
N VAL A 42 8.43 -7.41 6.10
CA VAL A 42 7.85 -8.49 6.89
C VAL A 42 7.54 -9.62 5.92
N SER A 43 8.27 -10.72 6.02
CA SER A 43 7.97 -11.96 5.30
C SER A 43 6.55 -12.40 5.64
N ALA A 44 5.69 -12.51 4.62
CA ALA A 44 4.36 -13.08 4.78
C ALA A 44 4.50 -14.51 5.34
N PRO A 45 3.77 -14.86 6.41
CA PRO A 45 3.79 -16.23 6.92
C PRO A 45 3.34 -17.17 5.81
N GLU A 46 4.12 -18.24 5.63
CA GLU A 46 3.82 -19.36 4.76
C GLU A 46 2.35 -19.75 4.96
N THR A 47 1.55 -19.60 3.91
CA THR A 47 0.20 -20.15 3.84
C THR A 47 0.33 -21.63 4.14
N VAL A 48 -0.04 -22.03 5.35
CA VAL A 48 -0.29 -23.43 5.71
C VAL A 48 -1.23 -23.96 4.64
N GLU A 49 -0.67 -24.85 3.84
CA GLU A 49 -1.30 -25.61 2.79
C GLU A 49 -2.62 -26.17 3.32
N ALA A 50 -3.72 -25.54 2.91
CA ALA A 50 -5.04 -26.14 2.97
C ALA A 50 -4.99 -27.36 2.03
N GLY A 51 -4.64 -28.54 2.58
CA GLY A 51 -4.48 -29.71 1.72
C GLY A 51 -4.16 -31.05 2.39
N ALA A 52 -4.07 -31.15 3.72
CA ALA A 52 -3.94 -32.45 4.38
C ALA A 52 -5.22 -32.84 5.16
N SER A 53 -6.39 -32.50 4.62
CA SER A 53 -7.55 -33.37 4.84
C SER A 53 -7.43 -34.52 3.84
N LYS A 54 -6.69 -35.57 4.22
CA LYS A 54 -6.94 -36.90 3.67
C LYS A 54 -8.37 -37.27 4.08
N VAL A 55 -9.32 -36.91 3.22
CA VAL A 55 -10.63 -37.54 3.19
C VAL A 55 -10.37 -39.02 2.97
N VAL A 56 -10.85 -39.78 3.93
CA VAL A 56 -10.89 -41.24 4.00
C VAL A 56 -11.50 -41.80 2.72
N GLU A 57 -10.71 -42.49 1.91
CA GLU A 57 -11.22 -43.51 0.97
C GLU A 57 -11.19 -44.86 1.70
N ASP A 58 -12.32 -45.21 2.31
CA ASP A 58 -12.61 -46.58 2.72
C ASP A 58 -13.38 -47.26 1.57
N PRO A 59 -12.83 -48.27 0.86
CA PRO A 59 -13.40 -48.81 -0.39
C PRO A 59 -14.69 -49.64 -0.24
N LEU A 60 -15.38 -49.64 0.91
CA LEU A 60 -16.42 -50.62 1.21
C LEU A 60 -17.80 -50.02 1.50
N ARG A 61 -18.32 -49.14 0.62
CA ARG A 61 -19.75 -48.77 0.67
C ARG A 61 -20.48 -49.07 -0.64
N PRO A 62 -21.17 -50.23 -0.72
CA PRO A 62 -22.09 -50.51 -1.81
C PRO A 62 -23.45 -49.84 -1.55
N GLY A 63 -24.01 -49.24 -2.59
CA GLY A 63 -25.46 -49.07 -2.74
C GLY A 63 -25.98 -47.64 -2.73
N GLY A 64 -26.77 -47.30 -3.77
CA GLY A 64 -27.81 -46.27 -3.67
C GLY A 64 -28.01 -45.44 -4.95
N ALA A 65 -29.00 -45.83 -5.74
CA ALA A 65 -29.47 -45.21 -6.98
C ALA A 65 -29.64 -43.67 -7.00
N SER A 66 -29.45 -43.11 -8.20
CA SER A 66 -29.98 -41.82 -8.67
C SER A 66 -31.49 -41.64 -8.36
N PRO A 67 -31.96 -40.40 -8.18
CA PRO A 67 -32.61 -39.71 -9.31
C PRO A 67 -32.47 -38.15 -9.34
N ALA A 68 -32.24 -37.59 -10.54
CA ALA A 68 -32.70 -36.23 -10.90
C ALA A 68 -34.24 -36.22 -11.01
N PRO A 69 -35.01 -35.12 -10.76
CA PRO A 69 -35.08 -33.99 -11.71
C PRO A 69 -35.61 -32.60 -11.21
N ARG A 70 -35.53 -31.61 -12.13
CA ARG A 70 -36.37 -30.40 -12.38
C ARG A 70 -35.88 -29.00 -11.94
N PRO A 71 -35.78 -28.04 -12.89
CA PRO A 71 -35.55 -26.62 -12.61
C PRO A 71 -36.86 -25.89 -12.31
N ALA A 72 -36.90 -25.14 -11.21
CA ALA A 72 -37.98 -24.21 -10.89
C ALA A 72 -37.73 -22.85 -11.54
N ALA A 73 -38.79 -22.31 -12.13
CA ALA A 73 -38.81 -21.11 -12.95
C ALA A 73 -38.55 -19.81 -12.16
N GLY A 74 -37.84 -18.89 -12.82
CA GLY A 74 -38.18 -17.47 -12.94
C GLY A 74 -38.48 -16.69 -11.66
N VAL A 75 -37.44 -16.16 -11.03
CA VAL A 75 -37.51 -14.90 -10.28
C VAL A 75 -36.54 -13.93 -10.97
N PRO A 76 -36.97 -12.75 -11.46
CA PRO A 76 -36.02 -11.81 -12.04
C PRO A 76 -35.05 -11.35 -10.94
N PRO A 77 -33.72 -11.42 -11.14
CA PRO A 77 -32.81 -10.79 -10.21
C PRO A 77 -33.02 -9.28 -10.32
N SER A 78 -33.65 -8.68 -9.32
CA SER A 78 -33.46 -7.26 -9.04
C SER A 78 -32.04 -7.11 -8.48
N SER A 79 -31.05 -7.23 -9.36
CA SER A 79 -29.66 -6.92 -9.03
C SER A 79 -29.49 -5.42 -9.09
N SER A 80 -29.94 -4.73 -8.03
CA SER A 80 -29.26 -3.50 -7.62
C SER A 80 -27.78 -3.89 -7.47
N PRO A 81 -26.82 -3.20 -8.12
CA PRO A 81 -25.42 -3.51 -7.92
C PRO A 81 -25.12 -3.27 -6.44
N SER A 82 -25.04 -4.36 -5.68
CA SER A 82 -24.60 -4.32 -4.30
C SER A 82 -23.19 -3.73 -4.33
N PRO A 83 -22.89 -2.65 -3.59
CA PRO A 83 -21.54 -2.10 -3.51
C PRO A 83 -20.47 -3.12 -3.07
N GLY A 84 -20.87 -4.33 -2.66
CA GLY A 84 -20.00 -5.43 -2.27
C GLY A 84 -19.53 -6.38 -3.38
N ALA A 85 -19.97 -6.23 -4.64
CA ALA A 85 -19.42 -7.03 -5.76
C ALA A 85 -18.12 -6.44 -6.33
N ALA A 86 -17.74 -5.24 -5.89
CA ALA A 86 -16.45 -4.64 -6.18
C ALA A 86 -15.39 -5.39 -5.36
N GLY A 87 -14.36 -5.94 -6.04
CA GLY A 87 -13.26 -6.68 -5.40
C GLY A 87 -12.63 -5.93 -4.23
N ARG A 88 -11.89 -6.61 -3.35
CA ARG A 88 -11.22 -5.94 -2.22
C ARG A 88 -9.80 -5.55 -2.58
N ILE A 89 -9.36 -4.38 -2.13
CA ILE A 89 -8.01 -3.87 -2.27
C ILE A 89 -7.35 -3.86 -0.90
N VAL A 90 -6.08 -4.26 -0.87
CA VAL A 90 -5.27 -4.29 0.33
C VAL A 90 -4.25 -3.16 0.24
N VAL A 91 -4.18 -2.33 1.28
CA VAL A 91 -3.38 -1.11 1.31
C VAL A 91 -2.63 -1.04 2.63
N ASP A 92 -1.31 -0.82 2.60
CA ASP A 92 -0.56 -0.53 3.82
C ASP A 92 -0.64 0.96 4.15
N VAL A 93 -1.14 1.29 5.35
CA VAL A 93 -1.24 2.67 5.85
C VAL A 93 -0.22 2.87 6.95
N SER A 94 0.87 3.55 6.61
CA SER A 94 1.98 3.82 7.53
C SER A 94 2.03 5.30 7.96
N GLY A 95 2.80 5.59 9.01
CA GLY A 95 3.06 6.97 9.47
C GLY A 95 2.19 7.45 10.64
N LYS A 96 1.93 8.76 10.70
CA LYS A 96 1.23 9.43 11.83
C LYS A 96 -0.29 9.24 11.76
N VAL A 97 -0.74 8.00 11.73
CA VAL A 97 -2.16 7.60 11.85
C VAL A 97 -2.42 6.97 13.22
N HIS A 98 -3.68 6.81 13.61
CA HIS A 98 -4.02 6.18 14.88
C HIS A 98 -3.72 4.68 14.88
N ARG A 99 -4.07 3.98 13.80
CA ARG A 99 -3.87 2.54 13.62
C ARG A 99 -3.08 2.26 12.35
N PRO A 100 -1.74 2.31 12.39
CA PRO A 100 -0.92 1.97 11.24
C PRO A 100 -1.01 0.47 10.92
N GLY A 101 -0.77 0.13 9.67
CA GLY A 101 -0.74 -1.25 9.17
C GLY A 101 -1.64 -1.48 7.95
N VAL A 102 -1.78 -2.75 7.60
CA VAL A 102 -2.50 -3.20 6.40
C VAL A 102 -4.01 -3.14 6.61
N GLN A 103 -4.70 -2.46 5.69
CA GLN A 103 -6.15 -2.31 5.68
C GLN A 103 -6.75 -2.88 4.40
N SER A 104 -7.89 -3.57 4.53
CA SER A 104 -8.65 -4.07 3.38
C SER A 104 -9.88 -3.21 3.13
N LEU A 105 -9.93 -2.58 1.97
CA LEU A 105 -10.96 -1.65 1.55
C LEU A 105 -11.70 -2.16 0.30
N PRO A 106 -12.96 -1.77 0.06
CA PRO A 106 -13.65 -2.02 -1.20
C PRO A 106 -12.89 -1.43 -2.39
N ALA A 107 -12.91 -2.07 -3.55
CA ALA A 107 -12.35 -1.49 -4.77
C ALA A 107 -13.06 -0.18 -5.11
N GLY A 108 -12.28 0.78 -5.61
CA GLY A 108 -12.78 2.14 -5.82
C GLY A 108 -12.73 3.03 -4.57
N SER A 109 -12.31 2.51 -3.41
CA SER A 109 -12.08 3.32 -2.21
C SER A 109 -11.01 4.37 -2.48
N ARG A 110 -11.11 5.52 -1.81
CA ARG A 110 -10.14 6.60 -1.98
C ARG A 110 -9.09 6.58 -0.88
N VAL A 111 -8.01 7.32 -1.07
CA VAL A 111 -6.99 7.54 -0.03
C VAL A 111 -7.61 8.09 1.27
N ALA A 112 -8.63 8.94 1.17
CA ALA A 112 -9.38 9.40 2.35
C ALA A 112 -10.01 8.25 3.16
N ASP A 113 -10.50 7.22 2.48
CA ASP A 113 -11.17 6.08 3.12
C ASP A 113 -10.16 5.16 3.78
N ALA A 114 -8.97 4.99 3.17
CA ALA A 114 -7.85 4.29 3.80
C ALA A 114 -7.39 4.98 5.09
N LEU A 115 -7.27 6.32 5.08
CA LEU A 115 -6.95 7.08 6.30
C LEU A 115 -8.03 6.94 7.37
N ARG A 116 -9.31 6.93 6.96
CA ARG A 116 -10.44 6.75 7.88
C ARG A 116 -10.44 5.35 8.50
N ALA A 117 -10.18 4.31 7.70
CA ALA A 117 -10.03 2.94 8.16
C ALA A 117 -8.87 2.80 9.17
N ALA A 118 -7.78 3.54 8.95
CA ALA A 118 -6.67 3.65 9.90
C ALA A 118 -6.97 4.52 11.15
N GLY A 119 -8.22 4.95 11.34
CA GLY A 119 -8.66 5.78 12.48
C GLY A 119 -8.34 7.27 12.33
N GLY A 120 -8.02 7.73 11.12
CA GLY A 120 -7.65 9.11 10.83
C GLY A 120 -6.20 9.43 11.17
N VAL A 121 -5.75 10.60 10.69
CA VAL A 121 -4.42 11.12 11.00
C VAL A 121 -4.36 11.67 12.42
N ARG A 122 -3.18 11.60 13.06
CA ARG A 122 -2.94 12.20 14.38
C ARG A 122 -2.99 13.72 14.27
N ALA A 123 -3.37 14.39 15.35
CA ALA A 123 -3.41 15.85 15.42
C ALA A 123 -2.06 16.47 15.03
N GLY A 124 -2.09 17.56 14.25
CA GLY A 124 -0.89 18.23 13.74
C GLY A 124 -0.19 17.52 12.58
N THR A 125 -0.78 16.46 12.01
CA THR A 125 -0.27 15.84 10.78
C THR A 125 -0.73 16.64 9.57
N ASP A 126 0.22 17.12 8.77
CA ASP A 126 -0.09 17.79 7.51
C ASP A 126 -0.50 16.78 6.43
N VAL A 127 -1.70 16.96 5.90
CA VAL A 127 -2.29 16.15 4.83
C VAL A 127 -2.59 16.97 3.57
N THR A 128 -2.17 18.23 3.53
CA THR A 128 -2.42 19.13 2.39
C THR A 128 -1.75 18.64 1.10
N GLY A 129 -0.56 18.04 1.21
CA GLY A 129 0.15 17.43 0.09
C GLY A 129 -0.41 16.09 -0.39
N LEU A 130 -1.40 15.52 0.30
CA LEU A 130 -1.95 14.21 -0.04
C LEU A 130 -3.20 14.34 -0.91
N ASN A 131 -3.18 13.70 -2.09
CA ASN A 131 -4.38 13.57 -2.91
C ASN A 131 -5.37 12.56 -2.29
N ARG A 132 -6.21 13.07 -1.39
CA ARG A 132 -7.25 12.31 -0.68
C ARG A 132 -8.38 11.80 -1.60
N ALA A 133 -8.52 12.37 -2.80
CA ALA A 133 -9.54 11.98 -3.77
C ALA A 133 -9.08 10.83 -4.69
N ARG A 134 -7.77 10.51 -4.70
CA ARG A 134 -7.23 9.44 -5.53
C ARG A 134 -7.90 8.12 -5.18
N VAL A 135 -8.45 7.49 -6.22
CA VAL A 135 -9.04 6.15 -6.15
C VAL A 135 -7.92 5.12 -6.06
N LEU A 136 -8.12 4.17 -5.17
CA LEU A 136 -7.31 2.97 -5.02
C LEU A 136 -7.90 1.92 -5.94
N MET A 137 -7.05 1.36 -6.80
CA MET A 137 -7.38 0.36 -7.81
C MET A 137 -6.30 -0.71 -7.83
#